data_AF-A0A6B2GF34-F1
#
_entry.id   AF-A0A6B2GF34-F1
#
_cell.length_a   1.000
_cell.length_b   1.000
_cell.length_c   1.000
_cell.angle_alpha   90.00
_cell.angle_beta   90.00
_cell.angle_gamma   90.00
#
_symmetry.space_group_name_H-M   'P 1'
#
loop_
_entity.id
_entity.type
_entity.pdbx_description
1 polymer ?
#
loop_
_entity_poly.entity_id
_entity_poly.type
_entity_poly.pdbx_seq_one_letter_code
_entity_poly.pdbx_strand_id
1 'polypeptide(L)'
;KLILMTDPLSLLRSFFLAGKKIDVDGEVVHFDKMNFPKNTKSNYLRMGRTQPNKEYYSLESLLFYLPHIQSNYMTYVQKATAEKVQLISFPDTKELTNYFTGAINNCQNIDKTVPLATPHYGA
;
A
#
# COMPACT_ATOMS: atom_id res chain seq x y z
N LYS A 1 -2.54 23.16 2.78
CA LYS A 1 -1.42 22.19 2.58
C LYS A 1 -2.03 20.87 2.12
N LEU A 2 -2.22 20.71 0.81
CA LEU A 2 -3.07 19.70 0.16
C LEU A 2 -2.26 18.52 -0.41
N ILE A 3 -1.20 18.09 0.31
CA ILE A 3 -0.26 17.05 -0.16
C ILE A 3 -0.71 15.64 0.31
N LEU A 4 -1.76 15.55 1.14
CA LEU A 4 -2.26 14.28 1.68
C LEU A 4 -3.01 13.41 0.65
N MET A 5 -3.30 13.91 -0.56
CA MET A 5 -4.07 13.18 -1.59
C MET A 5 -3.23 12.69 -2.77
N THR A 6 -1.91 12.91 -2.75
CA THR A 6 -1.02 12.56 -3.88
C THR A 6 0.01 11.49 -3.55
N ASP A 7 -0.02 10.94 -2.33
CA ASP A 7 0.89 9.88 -1.93
C ASP A 7 0.36 8.48 -2.34
N PRO A 8 1.25 7.53 -2.65
CA PRO A 8 0.86 6.20 -3.12
C PRO A 8 -0.13 5.46 -2.21
N LEU A 9 -0.01 5.58 -0.88
CA LEU A 9 -0.87 4.88 0.06
C LEU A 9 -2.28 5.50 0.10
N SER A 10 -2.34 6.84 0.16
CA SER A 10 -3.62 7.57 0.16
C SER A 10 -4.35 7.41 -1.17
N LEU A 11 -3.63 7.39 -2.30
CA LEU A 11 -4.21 7.10 -3.61
C LEU A 11 -4.79 5.69 -3.65
N LEU A 12 -4.01 4.69 -3.21
CA LEU A 12 -4.46 3.31 -3.13
C LEU A 12 -5.75 3.17 -2.31
N ARG A 13 -5.81 3.82 -1.14
CA ARG A 13 -7.02 3.85 -0.31
C ARG A 13 -8.19 4.52 -1.02
N SER A 14 -7.97 5.68 -1.63
CA SER A 14 -9.05 6.43 -2.28
C SER A 14 -9.67 5.64 -3.44
N PHE A 15 -8.84 4.96 -4.24
CA PHE A 15 -9.30 4.13 -5.35
C PHE A 15 -10.05 2.91 -4.84
N PHE A 16 -9.51 2.24 -3.81
CA PHE A 16 -10.17 1.07 -3.21
C PHE A 16 -11.54 1.42 -2.62
N LEU A 17 -11.65 2.51 -1.86
CA LEU A 17 -12.93 2.99 -1.30
C LEU A 17 -13.93 3.40 -2.38
N ALA A 18 -13.45 4.00 -3.47
CA ALA A 18 -14.29 4.40 -4.60
C ALA A 18 -14.69 3.22 -5.51
N GLY A 19 -14.19 2.01 -5.27
CA GLY A 19 -14.36 0.88 -6.20
C GLY A 19 -13.73 1.14 -7.57
N LYS A 20 -12.76 2.05 -7.64
CA LYS A 20 -12.13 2.48 -8.88
C LYS A 20 -11.05 1.49 -9.28
N LYS A 21 -11.02 1.15 -10.57
CA LYS A 21 -9.99 0.28 -11.13
C LYS A 21 -8.60 0.93 -10.96
N ILE A 22 -7.64 0.14 -10.52
CA ILE A 22 -6.21 0.48 -10.53
C ILE A 22 -5.59 -0.39 -11.62
N ASP A 23 -5.05 0.25 -12.65
CA ASP A 23 -4.41 -0.44 -13.76
C ASP A 23 -2.93 -0.72 -13.44
N VAL A 24 -2.45 -1.88 -13.86
CA VAL A 24 -1.07 -2.30 -13.67
C VAL A 24 -0.55 -2.76 -15.03
N ASP A 25 0.46 -2.06 -15.55
CA ASP A 25 1.14 -2.41 -16.81
C ASP A 25 2.63 -2.64 -16.54
N GLY A 26 3.08 -3.88 -16.73
CA GLY A 26 4.44 -4.29 -16.40
C GLY A 26 4.81 -3.92 -14.95
N GLU A 27 5.78 -3.02 -14.81
CA GLU A 27 6.31 -2.54 -13.52
C GLU A 27 5.67 -1.23 -13.05
N VAL A 28 4.60 -0.76 -13.71
CA VAL A 28 3.96 0.53 -13.44
C VAL A 28 2.54 0.33 -12.92
N VAL A 29 2.20 1.10 -11.90
CA VAL A 29 0.87 1.21 -11.30
C VAL A 29 0.26 2.55 -11.70
N HIS A 30 -0.94 2.52 -12.24
CA HIS A 30 -1.65 3.67 -12.79
C HIS A 30 -2.84 4.07 -11.90
N PHE A 31 -2.79 5.30 -11.40
CA PHE A 31 -3.88 5.99 -10.70
C PHE A 31 -4.31 7.19 -11.55
N ASP A 32 -5.25 6.98 -12.48
CA ASP A 32 -5.63 7.97 -13.50
C ASP A 32 -4.40 8.46 -14.29
N LYS A 33 -4.01 9.72 -14.09
CA LYS A 33 -2.86 10.36 -14.73
C LYS A 33 -1.56 10.17 -13.95
N MET A 34 -1.63 9.65 -12.73
CA MET A 34 -0.48 9.46 -11.84
C MET A 34 0.05 8.04 -11.94
N ASN A 35 1.33 7.91 -12.21
CA ASN A 35 1.98 6.62 -12.40
C ASN A 35 3.11 6.45 -11.39
N PHE A 36 3.23 5.24 -10.85
CA PHE A 36 4.28 4.88 -9.91
C PHE A 36 4.87 3.53 -10.28
N PRO A 37 6.20 3.34 -10.17
CA PRO A 37 6.79 2.00 -10.18
C PRO A 37 6.16 1.12 -9.09
N LYS A 38 5.93 -0.17 -9.35
CA LYS A 38 5.41 -1.15 -8.37
C LYS A 38 6.21 -1.21 -7.09
N ASN A 39 7.53 -1.07 -7.19
CA ASN A 39 8.45 -1.11 -6.06
C ASN A 39 8.46 0.19 -5.22
N THR A 40 7.71 1.22 -5.63
CA THR A 40 7.60 2.49 -4.92
C THR A 40 7.21 2.25 -3.47
N LYS A 41 8.02 2.77 -2.56
CA LYS A 41 7.75 2.69 -1.12
C LYS A 41 6.62 3.65 -0.73
N SER A 42 5.69 3.12 0.04
CA SER A 42 4.68 3.91 0.74
C SER A 42 5.28 4.61 1.95
N ASN A 43 4.45 5.38 2.65
CA ASN A 43 4.73 5.94 3.96
C ASN A 43 4.24 5.07 5.12
N TYR A 44 3.75 3.86 4.88
CA TYR A 44 3.36 2.94 5.96
C TYR A 44 4.58 2.14 6.44
N LEU A 45 5.00 2.40 7.68
CA LEU A 45 6.09 1.72 8.35
C LEU A 45 5.66 0.29 8.71
N ARG A 46 6.40 -0.69 8.20
CA ARG A 46 6.19 -2.10 8.55
C ARG A 46 6.51 -2.33 10.02
N MET A 47 5.59 -2.96 10.75
CA MET A 47 5.85 -3.45 12.09
C MET A 47 6.75 -4.67 12.04
N GLY A 48 7.86 -4.59 12.78
CA GLY A 48 8.82 -5.67 12.97
C GLY A 48 9.43 -5.59 14.36
N ARG A 49 9.74 -6.75 14.94
CA ARG A 49 10.47 -6.81 16.20
C ARG A 49 11.90 -6.33 15.92
N THR A 50 12.25 -5.16 16.43
CA THR A 50 13.62 -4.61 16.47
C THR A 50 14.34 -4.58 15.11
N GLN A 51 13.94 -3.68 14.21
CA GLN A 51 14.79 -3.32 13.08
C GLN A 51 15.48 -1.97 13.37
N PRO A 52 16.83 -1.87 13.25
CA PRO A 52 17.53 -0.59 13.35
C PRO A 52 17.18 0.36 12.19
N ASN A 53 16.65 -0.19 11.08
CA ASN A 53 16.27 0.56 9.89
C ASN A 53 14.75 0.54 9.70
N LYS A 54 14.16 1.72 9.40
CA LYS A 54 12.75 1.83 9.04
C LYS A 54 12.50 1.14 7.69
N GLU A 55 11.60 0.16 7.66
CA GLU A 55 11.19 -0.54 6.44
C GLU A 55 9.75 -0.15 6.09
N TYR A 56 9.51 0.21 4.83
CA TYR A 56 8.18 0.59 4.34
C TYR A 56 7.67 -0.42 3.31
N TYR A 57 6.36 -0.62 3.29
CA TYR A 57 5.70 -1.45 2.28
C TYR A 57 5.78 -0.80 0.91
N SER A 58 6.03 -1.58 -0.14
CA SER A 58 5.88 -1.12 -1.52
C SER A 58 4.41 -1.09 -1.94
N LEU A 59 4.12 -0.35 -3.03
CA LEU A 59 2.83 -0.38 -3.69
C LEU A 59 2.40 -1.79 -4.08
N GLU A 60 3.33 -2.59 -4.63
CA GLU A 60 3.09 -3.99 -4.98
C GLU A 60 2.55 -4.81 -3.81
N SER A 61 3.19 -4.71 -2.64
CA SER A 61 2.77 -5.44 -1.43
C SER A 61 1.35 -5.08 -1.00
N LEU A 62 1.02 -3.78 -1.04
CA LEU A 62 -0.28 -3.28 -0.61
C LEU A 62 -1.36 -3.61 -1.65
N LEU A 63 -1.08 -3.45 -2.94
CA LEU A 63 -1.97 -3.81 -4.04
C LEU A 63 -2.32 -5.30 -4.02
N PHE A 64 -1.32 -6.15 -3.78
CA PHE A 64 -1.52 -7.59 -3.67
C PHE A 64 -2.38 -7.97 -2.46
N TYR A 65 -2.31 -7.20 -1.38
CA TYR A 65 -3.08 -7.44 -0.17
C TYR A 65 -4.57 -7.08 -0.31
N LEU A 66 -4.92 -6.01 -1.04
CA LEU A 66 -6.30 -5.53 -1.19
C LEU A 66 -7.33 -6.60 -1.57
N PRO A 67 -7.14 -7.44 -2.61
CA PRO A 67 -8.11 -8.47 -2.96
C PRO A 67 -8.21 -9.59 -1.90
N HIS A 68 -7.27 -9.66 -0.97
CA HIS A 68 -7.19 -10.66 0.09
C HIS A 68 -7.53 -10.11 1.47
N ILE A 69 -7.97 -8.85 1.56
CA ILE A 69 -8.21 -8.14 2.82
C ILE A 69 -9.26 -8.80 3.73
N GLN A 70 -10.22 -9.53 3.15
CA GLN A 70 -11.25 -10.30 3.87
C GLN A 70 -10.95 -11.81 3.89
N SER A 71 -9.87 -12.26 3.26
CA SER A 71 -9.50 -13.67 3.19
C SER A 71 -8.80 -14.14 4.46
N ASN A 72 -8.78 -15.46 4.68
CA ASN A 72 -7.94 -16.04 5.72
C ASN A 72 -6.46 -15.68 5.50
N TYR A 73 -5.78 -15.23 6.56
CA TYR A 73 -4.39 -14.78 6.48
C TYR A 73 -3.44 -15.84 5.93
N MET A 74 -3.63 -17.13 6.25
CA MET A 74 -2.77 -18.21 5.72
C MET A 74 -2.91 -18.38 4.21
N THR A 75 -4.12 -18.22 3.68
CA THR A 75 -4.36 -18.23 2.23
C THR A 75 -3.66 -17.05 1.55
N TYR A 76 -3.72 -15.87 2.16
CA TYR A 76 -2.97 -14.71 1.68
C TYR A 76 -1.46 -14.97 1.68
N VAL A 77 -0.91 -15.53 2.78
CA VAL A 77 0.52 -15.84 2.90
C VAL A 77 0.98 -16.82 1.82
N GLN A 78 0.22 -17.88 1.56
CA GLN A 78 0.53 -18.85 0.50
C GLN A 78 0.59 -18.19 -0.87
N LYS A 79 -0.40 -17.35 -1.20
CA LYS A 79 -0.46 -16.64 -2.49
C LYS A 79 0.68 -15.64 -2.65
N ALA A 80 0.93 -14.81 -1.64
CA ALA A 80 2.01 -13.83 -1.70
C ALA A 80 3.40 -14.48 -1.80
N THR A 81 3.60 -15.63 -1.12
CA THR A 81 4.84 -16.41 -1.22
C THR A 81 5.03 -16.97 -2.63
N ALA A 82 3.98 -17.51 -3.24
CA ALA A 82 4.03 -18.03 -4.60
C ALA A 82 4.36 -16.93 -5.63
N GLU A 83 3.77 -15.76 -5.46
CA GLU A 83 3.97 -14.58 -6.34
C GLU A 83 5.24 -13.78 -5.99
N LYS A 84 6.01 -14.21 -4.98
CA LYS A 84 7.23 -13.55 -4.49
C LYS A 84 7.02 -12.08 -4.09
N VAL A 85 5.81 -11.74 -3.64
CA VAL A 85 5.46 -10.41 -3.15
C VAL A 85 5.81 -10.29 -1.66
N GLN A 86 6.30 -9.12 -1.24
CA GLN A 86 6.58 -8.85 0.16
C GLN A 86 5.29 -8.96 1.01
N LEU A 87 5.33 -9.80 2.04
CA LEU A 87 4.21 -10.06 2.94
C LEU A 87 3.89 -8.86 3.83
N ILE A 88 2.60 -8.53 3.93
CA ILE A 88 2.06 -7.73 5.02
C ILE A 88 2.20 -8.53 6.32
N SER A 89 2.76 -7.89 7.35
CA SER A 89 3.02 -8.54 8.62
C SER A 89 1.69 -8.79 9.35
N PHE A 90 1.58 -9.91 10.06
CA PHE A 90 0.37 -10.22 10.82
C PHE A 90 -0.06 -9.08 11.76
N PRO A 91 0.85 -8.42 12.52
CA PRO A 91 0.49 -7.25 13.34
C PRO A 91 -0.12 -6.08 12.56
N ASP A 92 0.33 -5.84 11.32
CA ASP A 92 -0.15 -4.72 10.50
C ASP A 92 -1.50 -4.98 9.82
N THR A 93 -1.87 -6.25 9.63
CA THR A 93 -3.10 -6.62 8.87
C THR A 93 -4.36 -5.93 9.40
N LYS A 94 -4.52 -5.85 10.72
CA LYS A 94 -5.71 -5.25 11.34
C LYS A 94 -5.81 -3.75 11.06
N GLU A 95 -4.72 -3.01 11.26
CA GLU A 95 -4.73 -1.55 11.07
C GLU A 95 -4.87 -1.21 9.57
N LEU A 96 -4.11 -1.89 8.70
CA LEU A 96 -4.23 -1.72 7.25
C LEU A 96 -5.63 -2.07 6.74
N THR A 97 -6.24 -3.16 7.24
CA THR A 97 -7.61 -3.53 6.87
C THR A 97 -8.58 -2.42 7.22
N ASN A 98 -8.55 -1.93 8.46
CA ASN A 98 -9.42 -0.85 8.91
C ASN A 98 -9.20 0.43 8.12
N TYR A 99 -7.95 0.72 7.73
CA TYR A 99 -7.61 1.90 6.95
C TYR A 99 -8.19 1.82 5.53
N PHE A 100 -7.91 0.73 4.81
CA PHE A 100 -8.38 0.56 3.44
C PHE A 100 -9.90 0.44 3.35
N THR A 101 -10.55 -0.22 4.33
CA THR A 101 -12.03 -0.32 4.39
C THR A 101 -12.70 0.96 4.89
N GLY A 102 -11.94 1.97 5.32
CA GLY A 102 -12.48 3.26 5.77
C GLY A 102 -13.01 3.26 7.21
N ALA A 103 -12.84 2.16 7.96
CA ALA A 103 -13.16 2.12 9.38
C ALA A 103 -12.30 3.09 10.23
N ILE A 104 -11.08 3.38 9.77
CA ILE A 104 -10.22 4.42 10.35
C ILE A 104 -9.68 5.34 9.25
N ASN A 105 -9.44 6.61 9.61
CA ASN A 105 -8.93 7.61 8.67
C ASN A 105 -7.41 7.79 8.69
N ASN A 106 -6.74 7.25 9.70
CA ASN A 106 -5.29 7.37 9.89
C ASN A 106 -4.77 6.14 10.63
N CYS A 107 -3.50 5.83 10.39
CA CYS A 107 -2.76 4.77 11.08
C CYS A 107 -1.65 5.38 11.92
N GLN A 108 -1.25 4.70 13.00
CA GLN A 108 -0.10 5.14 13.79
C GLN A 108 1.22 4.99 13.01
N ASN A 109 1.28 3.98 12.14
CA ASN A 109 2.49 3.65 11.37
C ASN A 109 2.65 4.45 10.07
N ILE A 110 1.77 5.41 9.78
CA ILE A 110 1.97 6.34 8.66
C ILE A 110 2.99 7.40 9.07
N ASP A 111 4.21 7.29 8.54
CA ASP A 111 5.28 8.26 8.75
C ASP A 111 5.10 9.45 7.80
N LYS A 112 4.67 10.60 8.33
CA LYS A 112 4.47 11.84 7.54
C LYS A 112 5.76 12.61 7.30
N THR A 113 6.88 12.15 7.85
CA THR A 113 8.19 12.80 7.73
C THR A 113 9.04 12.23 6.60
N VAL A 114 8.71 11.03 6.11
CA VAL A 114 9.43 10.41 4.99
C VAL A 114 9.11 11.15 3.68
N PRO A 115 10.12 11.43 2.83
CA PRO A 115 9.88 11.91 1.49
C PRO A 115 9.00 10.92 0.71
N LEU A 116 7.90 11.42 0.16
CA LEU A 116 7.00 10.63 -0.65
C LEU A 116 7.52 10.54 -2.08
N ALA A 117 7.28 9.41 -2.74
CA ALA A 117 7.58 9.28 -4.15
C ALA A 117 6.73 10.27 -4.98
N THR A 118 7.38 10.93 -5.93
CA THR A 118 6.70 11.82 -6.86
C THR A 118 6.05 11.00 -7.98
N PRO A 119 4.76 11.18 -8.29
CA PRO A 119 4.14 10.52 -9.43
C PRO A 119 4.78 10.97 -10.74
N HIS A 120 4.91 10.04 -11.68
CA HIS A 120 5.12 10.38 -13.08
C HIS A 120 3.76 10.64 -13.73
N TYR A 121 3.57 11.81 -14.33
CA TYR A 121 2.31 12.11 -15.01
C TYR A 121 2.34 11.54 -16.43
N GLY A 122 1.33 10.73 -16.76
CA GLY A 122 1.11 10.26 -18.13
C GLY A 122 0.60 11.41 -19.01
N ALA A 123 0.96 11.38 -20.29
CA ALA A 123 0.40 12.27 -21.31
C ALA A 123 -1.06 11.93 -21.60
#